data_AF-A0A958RAT8-F1
#
_entry.id   AF-A0A958RAT8-F1
#
_cell.length_a   1.000
_cell.length_b   1.000
_cell.length_c   1.000
_cell.angle_alpha   90.00
_cell.angle_beta   90.00
_cell.angle_gamma   90.00
#
_symmetry.space_group_name_H-M   'P 1'
#
loop_
_entity.id
_entity.type
_entity.pdbx_description
1 polymer ?
#
loop_
_entity_poly.entity_id
_entity_poly.type
_entity_poly.pdbx_seq_one_letter_code
_entity_poly.pdbx_strand_id
1 'polypeptide(L)'
;MKNKFLPLLLLLGVLSLSAQENIIGFSKKASEAELQLEAEFEKQLSTDNLDQWMKRMAAEPHWVGTEYGEANAKWMEKQFKSWGYDTRIDTYHVLFPYPKVRLLELTAPTKYTASLNAIPVDGDPYTAQGDKLLPSYNAFSTDGDVEAELVFVNY
;
A
#
# COMPACT_ATOMS: atom_id res chain seq x y z
N MET A 1 8.83 -49.18 -36.61
CA MET A 1 9.69 -48.94 -35.44
C MET A 1 8.78 -48.68 -34.24
N LYS A 2 8.76 -49.56 -33.24
CA LYS A 2 7.85 -49.44 -32.08
C LYS A 2 8.36 -48.33 -31.16
N ASN A 3 7.54 -47.31 -30.89
CA ASN A 3 7.84 -46.19 -30.00
C ASN A 3 8.02 -46.69 -28.54
N LYS A 4 9.23 -47.16 -28.22
CA LYS A 4 9.61 -47.59 -26.86
C LYS A 4 9.76 -46.42 -25.86
N PHE A 5 9.63 -45.18 -26.32
CA PHE A 5 9.72 -43.97 -25.48
C PHE A 5 8.40 -43.54 -24.84
N LEU A 6 7.25 -44.01 -25.34
CA LEU A 6 5.93 -43.67 -24.80
C LEU A 6 5.69 -44.19 -23.36
N PRO A 7 6.09 -45.43 -22.97
CA PRO A 7 5.92 -45.87 -21.58
C PRO A 7 6.84 -45.14 -20.60
N LEU A 8 8.01 -44.68 -21.04
CA LEU A 8 8.95 -43.93 -20.21
C LEU A 8 8.43 -42.51 -19.93
N LEU A 9 7.82 -41.85 -20.93
CA LEU A 9 7.19 -40.54 -20.77
C LEU A 9 5.97 -40.59 -19.84
N LEU A 10 5.19 -41.68 -19.91
CA LEU A 10 4.06 -41.92 -19.00
C LEU A 10 4.52 -42.18 -17.56
N LEU A 11 5.63 -42.91 -17.35
CA LEU A 11 6.18 -43.14 -16.00
C LEU A 11 6.70 -41.84 -15.35
N LEU A 12 7.32 -40.96 -16.14
CA LEU A 12 7.82 -39.66 -15.68
C LEU A 12 6.69 -38.69 -15.30
N GLY A 13 5.54 -38.73 -16.01
CA GLY A 13 4.38 -37.91 -15.66
C GLY A 13 3.71 -38.31 -14.32
N VAL A 14 3.68 -39.61 -14.00
CA VAL A 14 3.07 -40.12 -12.76
C VAL A 14 3.93 -39.80 -11.53
N LEU A 15 5.26 -39.82 -11.67
CA LEU A 15 6.19 -39.46 -10.59
C LEU A 15 6.12 -37.97 -10.23
N SER A 16 5.91 -37.09 -11.21
CA SER A 16 5.77 -35.65 -10.97
C SER A 16 4.48 -35.28 -10.23
N LEU A 17 3.37 -36.01 -10.43
CA LEU A 17 2.13 -35.78 -9.66
C LEU A 17 2.27 -36.15 -8.18
N SER A 18 3.07 -37.18 -7.85
CA SER A 18 3.26 -37.62 -6.45
C SER A 18 4.32 -36.81 -5.68
N ALA A 19 5.18 -36.07 -6.38
CA ALA A 19 6.25 -35.29 -5.76
C ALA A 19 5.75 -33.97 -5.13
N GLN A 20 4.52 -33.56 -5.44
CA GLN A 20 3.96 -32.26 -5.04
C GLN A 20 2.96 -32.34 -3.87
N GLU A 21 2.81 -33.52 -3.24
CA GLU A 21 1.88 -33.69 -2.09
C GLU A 21 2.50 -33.36 -0.72
N ASN A 22 3.83 -33.41 -0.58
CA ASN A 22 4.49 -33.20 0.71
C ASN A 22 5.09 -31.80 0.79
N ILE A 23 4.57 -30.99 1.70
CA ILE A 23 5.13 -29.68 2.04
C ILE A 23 6.50 -29.91 2.69
N ILE A 24 7.52 -29.15 2.27
CA ILE A 24 8.87 -29.27 2.81
C ILE A 24 8.85 -29.01 4.31
N GLY A 25 9.40 -29.93 5.10
CA GLY A 25 9.42 -29.85 6.57
C GLY A 25 8.18 -30.41 7.27
N PHE A 26 7.17 -30.88 6.53
CA PHE A 26 5.97 -31.52 7.07
C PHE A 26 6.04 -33.05 6.91
N SER A 27 5.41 -33.77 7.83
CA SER A 27 5.04 -35.17 7.56
C SER A 27 3.97 -35.23 6.48
N LYS A 28 3.79 -36.39 5.82
CA LYS A 28 2.72 -36.57 4.81
C LYS A 28 1.34 -36.18 5.35
N LYS A 29 0.96 -36.72 6.51
CA LYS A 29 -0.32 -36.40 7.18
C LYS A 29 -0.47 -34.91 7.49
N ALA A 30 0.61 -34.26 7.91
CA ALA A 30 0.58 -32.82 8.20
C ALA A 30 0.46 -31.98 6.92
N SER A 31 1.08 -32.42 5.82
CA SER A 31 0.94 -31.76 4.51
C SER A 31 -0.51 -31.85 4.00
N GLU A 32 -1.13 -33.03 4.10
CA GLU A 32 -2.54 -33.23 3.72
C GLU A 32 -3.48 -32.33 4.53
N ALA A 33 -3.25 -32.21 5.85
CA ALA A 33 -4.05 -31.35 6.72
C ALA A 33 -3.87 -29.86 6.38
N GLU A 34 -2.65 -29.42 6.11
CA GLU A 34 -2.34 -28.03 5.73
C GLU A 34 -3.00 -27.67 4.39
N LEU A 35 -2.83 -28.51 3.36
CA LEU A 35 -3.44 -28.25 2.04
C LEU A 35 -4.98 -28.20 2.11
N GLN A 36 -5.60 -29.02 2.97
CA GLN A 36 -7.04 -28.95 3.21
C GLN A 36 -7.45 -27.65 3.91
N LEU A 37 -6.66 -27.19 4.88
CA LEU A 37 -6.89 -25.93 5.58
C LEU A 37 -6.73 -24.74 4.63
N GLU A 38 -5.65 -24.70 3.85
CA GLU A 38 -5.40 -23.67 2.83
C GLU A 38 -6.56 -23.62 1.83
N ALA A 39 -6.98 -24.76 1.29
CA ALA A 39 -8.09 -24.83 0.33
C ALA A 39 -9.42 -24.37 0.94
N GLU A 40 -9.67 -24.61 2.23
CA GLU A 40 -10.87 -24.12 2.91
C GLU A 40 -10.79 -22.62 3.21
N PHE A 41 -9.61 -22.12 3.56
CA PHE A 41 -9.35 -20.71 3.77
C PHE A 41 -9.50 -19.91 2.48
N GLU A 42 -8.95 -20.40 1.36
CA GLU A 42 -9.04 -19.75 0.05
C GLU A 42 -10.49 -19.54 -0.40
N LYS A 43 -11.40 -20.48 -0.11
CA LYS A 43 -12.84 -20.34 -0.43
C LYS A 43 -13.50 -19.15 0.27
N GLN A 44 -12.93 -18.67 1.37
CA GLN A 44 -13.45 -17.54 2.13
C GLN A 44 -12.88 -16.20 1.63
N LEU A 45 -11.84 -16.23 0.79
CA LEU A 45 -11.25 -15.02 0.23
C LEU A 45 -12.13 -14.46 -0.89
N SER A 46 -12.32 -13.15 -0.86
CA SER A 46 -13.07 -12.42 -1.88
C SER A 46 -12.26 -11.25 -2.39
N THR A 47 -12.06 -11.17 -3.71
CA THR A 47 -11.39 -10.02 -4.34
C THR A 47 -12.23 -8.75 -4.23
N ASP A 48 -13.56 -8.87 -4.16
CA ASP A 48 -14.48 -7.76 -3.94
C ASP A 48 -14.23 -7.06 -2.59
N ASN A 49 -13.84 -7.83 -1.56
CA ASN A 49 -13.43 -7.23 -0.29
C ASN A 49 -12.24 -6.28 -0.47
N LEU A 50 -11.20 -6.71 -1.21
CA LEU A 50 -9.99 -5.91 -1.43
C LEU A 50 -10.33 -4.61 -2.17
N ASP A 51 -11.15 -4.69 -3.22
CA ASP A 51 -11.59 -3.53 -3.99
C ASP A 51 -12.40 -2.54 -3.16
N GLN A 52 -13.35 -3.04 -2.36
CA GLN A 52 -14.18 -2.19 -1.51
C GLN A 52 -13.38 -1.54 -0.39
N TRP A 53 -12.49 -2.29 0.27
CA TRP A 53 -11.65 -1.78 1.33
C TRP A 53 -10.67 -0.74 0.82
N MET A 54 -10.04 -0.97 -0.34
CA MET A 54 -9.16 0.00 -0.98
C MET A 54 -9.91 1.29 -1.32
N LYS A 55 -11.05 1.20 -2.02
CA LYS A 55 -11.87 2.37 -2.37
C LYS A 55 -12.27 3.17 -1.14
N ARG A 56 -12.64 2.48 -0.05
CA ARG A 56 -12.94 3.13 1.22
C ARG A 56 -11.71 3.80 1.81
N MET A 57 -10.63 3.05 2.06
CA MET A 57 -9.50 3.58 2.82
C MET A 57 -8.74 4.69 2.08
N ALA A 58 -8.77 4.69 0.74
CA ALA A 58 -8.11 5.68 -0.11
C ALA A 58 -9.02 6.82 -0.59
N ALA A 59 -10.28 6.90 -0.15
CA ALA A 59 -11.22 7.87 -0.71
C ALA A 59 -10.85 9.33 -0.42
N GLU A 60 -10.13 9.58 0.68
CA GLU A 60 -9.66 10.91 1.07
C GLU A 60 -8.19 10.85 1.58
N PRO A 61 -7.44 11.97 1.52
CA PRO A 61 -6.12 12.06 2.11
C PRO A 61 -6.14 11.79 3.61
N HIS A 62 -5.24 10.93 4.07
CA HIS A 62 -5.21 10.44 5.45
C HIS A 62 -3.81 10.45 6.04
N TRP A 63 -3.12 11.58 5.91
CA TRP A 63 -1.84 11.82 6.57
C TRP A 63 -2.00 11.91 8.11
N VAL A 64 -0.89 11.85 8.84
CA VAL A 64 -0.86 11.72 10.30
C VAL A 64 -1.68 12.82 10.99
N GLY A 65 -2.71 12.43 11.74
CA GLY A 65 -3.54 13.37 12.52
C GLY A 65 -4.80 13.88 11.81
N THR A 66 -5.09 13.41 10.59
CA THR A 66 -6.34 13.75 9.88
C THR A 66 -7.58 13.03 10.43
N GLU A 67 -8.75 13.65 10.31
CA GLU A 67 -10.04 13.04 10.67
C GLU A 67 -10.32 11.76 9.87
N TYR A 68 -9.96 11.74 8.57
CA TYR A 68 -10.14 10.56 7.74
C TYR A 68 -9.21 9.41 8.14
N GLY A 69 -7.97 9.72 8.54
CA GLY A 69 -7.05 8.75 9.13
C GLY A 69 -7.63 8.09 10.39
N GLU A 70 -8.24 8.88 11.29
CA GLU A 70 -8.92 8.36 12.47
C GLU A 70 -10.15 7.50 12.10
N ALA A 71 -10.96 7.95 11.13
CA ALA A 71 -12.10 7.18 10.63
C ALA A 71 -11.68 5.83 10.01
N ASN A 72 -10.53 5.78 9.34
CA ASN A 72 -9.93 4.54 8.86
C ASN A 72 -9.50 3.64 10.02
N ALA A 73 -8.80 4.17 11.02
CA ALA A 73 -8.38 3.40 12.20
C ALA A 73 -9.57 2.76 12.94
N LYS A 74 -10.62 3.55 13.21
CA LYS A 74 -11.85 3.06 13.87
C LYS A 74 -12.59 2.00 13.05
N TRP A 75 -12.62 2.15 11.73
CA TRP A 75 -13.24 1.14 10.89
C TRP A 75 -12.44 -0.17 10.86
N MET A 76 -11.10 -0.09 10.78
CA MET A 76 -10.24 -1.28 10.86
C MET A 76 -10.43 -1.99 12.20
N GLU A 77 -10.47 -1.24 13.31
CA GLU A 77 -10.76 -1.80 14.64
C GLU A 77 -12.10 -2.58 14.64
N LYS A 78 -13.16 -2.01 14.05
CA LYS A 78 -14.46 -2.68 13.92
C LYS A 78 -14.37 -3.95 13.07
N GLN A 79 -13.62 -3.94 11.97
CA GLN A 79 -13.44 -5.14 11.14
C GLN A 79 -12.75 -6.25 11.92
N PHE A 80 -11.61 -5.96 12.57
CA PHE A 80 -10.90 -6.95 13.36
C PHE A 80 -11.74 -7.53 14.51
N LYS A 81 -12.47 -6.67 15.25
CA LYS A 81 -13.43 -7.15 16.27
C LYS A 81 -14.50 -8.06 15.68
N SER A 82 -15.04 -7.73 14.50
CA SER A 82 -16.05 -8.55 13.83
C SER A 82 -15.53 -9.92 13.37
N TRP A 83 -14.23 -10.04 13.13
CA TRP A 83 -13.57 -11.29 12.78
C TRP A 83 -13.13 -12.12 14.02
N GLY A 84 -13.38 -11.61 15.23
CA GLY A 84 -13.10 -12.32 16.47
C GLY A 84 -11.74 -11.99 17.11
N TYR A 85 -11.04 -10.97 16.65
CA TYR A 85 -9.77 -10.54 17.25
C TYR A 85 -9.98 -9.63 18.48
N ASP A 86 -9.16 -9.82 19.52
CA ASP A 86 -9.02 -8.82 20.59
C ASP A 86 -8.24 -7.62 20.07
N THR A 87 -8.93 -6.49 19.88
CA THR A 87 -8.41 -5.32 19.17
C THR A 87 -8.67 -4.05 19.94
N ARG A 88 -7.65 -3.19 20.03
CA ARG A 88 -7.72 -1.83 20.58
C ARG A 88 -6.92 -0.86 19.73
N ILE A 89 -7.19 0.44 19.89
CA ILE A 89 -6.39 1.50 19.28
C ILE A 89 -5.40 2.02 20.34
N ASP A 90 -4.11 1.87 20.07
CA ASP A 90 -3.05 2.48 20.88
C ASP A 90 -2.69 3.86 20.29
N THR A 91 -2.74 4.90 21.13
CA THR A 91 -2.53 6.29 20.70
C THR A 91 -1.18 6.80 21.15
N TYR A 92 -0.45 7.43 20.22
CA TYR A 92 0.84 8.06 20.48
C TYR A 92 0.80 9.53 20.05
N HIS A 93 1.43 10.38 20.84
CA HIS A 93 1.61 11.79 20.51
C HIS A 93 3.00 11.99 19.93
N VAL A 94 3.06 12.15 18.61
CA VAL A 94 4.31 12.26 17.86
C VAL A 94 4.43 13.65 17.23
N LEU A 95 5.67 14.08 17.00
CA LEU A 95 5.94 15.29 16.23
C LEU A 95 5.70 14.99 14.74
N PHE A 96 4.73 15.69 14.14
CA PHE A 96 4.47 15.64 12.71
C PHE A 96 4.45 17.08 12.15
N PRO A 97 5.49 17.51 11.41
CA PRO A 97 5.54 18.84 10.84
C PRO A 97 4.67 18.90 9.58
N TYR A 98 3.95 20.00 9.37
CA TYR A 98 3.29 20.30 8.11
C TYR A 98 3.34 21.81 7.86
N PRO A 99 3.45 22.23 6.58
CA PRO A 99 3.75 23.61 6.25
C PRO A 99 2.51 24.50 6.45
N LYS A 100 2.72 25.71 7.00
CA LYS A 100 1.70 26.75 7.06
C LYS A 100 1.81 27.74 5.89
N VAL A 101 3.05 28.02 5.49
CA VAL A 101 3.40 28.94 4.41
C VAL A 101 4.43 28.26 3.53
N ARG A 102 4.28 28.43 2.22
CA ARG A 102 5.25 27.96 1.23
C ARG A 102 5.35 28.99 0.12
N LEU A 103 6.56 29.39 -0.20
CA LEU A 103 6.85 30.35 -1.25
C LEU A 103 8.19 29.98 -1.88
N LEU A 104 8.26 30.01 -3.20
CA LEU A 104 9.49 29.83 -3.94
C LEU A 104 9.47 30.80 -5.11
N GLU A 105 10.43 31.73 -5.11
CA GLU A 105 10.51 32.80 -6.09
C GLU A 105 11.91 32.90 -6.67
N LEU A 106 11.97 33.12 -7.98
CA LEU A 106 13.13 33.67 -8.65
C LEU A 106 12.93 35.19 -8.72
N THR A 107 13.79 35.94 -8.03
CA THR A 107 13.69 37.41 -7.97
C THR A 107 14.42 38.09 -9.12
N ALA A 108 15.47 37.46 -9.67
CA ALA A 108 16.29 37.93 -10.78
C ALA A 108 16.93 36.75 -11.56
N PRO A 109 17.35 36.95 -12.83
CA PRO A 109 17.19 38.15 -13.66
C PRO A 109 15.76 38.35 -14.17
N THR A 110 14.93 37.32 -14.12
CA THR A 110 13.50 37.38 -14.39
C THR A 110 12.72 37.05 -13.12
N LYS A 111 11.50 37.58 -13.01
CA LYS A 111 10.60 37.23 -11.92
C LYS A 111 9.82 35.96 -12.26
N TYR A 112 9.82 35.01 -11.34
CA TYR A 112 8.98 33.82 -11.43
C TYR A 112 8.58 33.36 -10.03
N THR A 113 7.30 33.09 -9.83
CA THR A 113 6.77 32.51 -8.59
C THR A 113 6.29 31.09 -8.90
N ALA A 114 6.84 30.09 -8.22
CA ALA A 114 6.49 28.69 -8.47
C ALA A 114 5.09 28.36 -7.95
N SER A 115 4.27 27.72 -8.78
CA SER A 115 3.01 27.11 -8.34
C SER A 115 3.34 25.85 -7.54
N LEU A 116 3.50 25.99 -6.22
CA LEU A 116 3.78 24.88 -5.30
C LEU A 116 2.57 23.96 -5.05
N ASN A 117 1.59 23.98 -5.95
CA ASN A 117 0.40 23.14 -5.88
C ASN A 117 0.46 22.09 -6.98
N ALA A 118 0.07 20.86 -6.64
CA ALA A 118 -0.08 19.81 -7.63
C ALA A 118 -1.22 20.18 -8.59
N ILE A 119 -1.00 19.92 -9.88
CA ILE A 119 -2.04 20.10 -10.89
C ILE A 119 -2.92 18.85 -10.86
N PRO A 120 -4.24 18.96 -10.64
CA PRO A 120 -5.14 17.83 -10.73
C PRO A 120 -5.08 17.16 -12.09
N VAL A 121 -5.22 15.85 -12.11
CA VAL A 121 -5.27 15.04 -13.34
C VAL A 121 -6.71 15.00 -13.83
N ASP A 122 -6.92 15.40 -15.09
CA ASP A 122 -8.24 15.40 -15.71
C ASP A 122 -8.88 14.00 -15.66
N GLY A 123 -10.10 13.93 -15.13
CA GLY A 123 -10.84 12.69 -14.95
C GLY A 123 -10.52 11.90 -13.69
N ASP A 124 -9.55 12.34 -12.87
CA ASP A 124 -9.23 11.73 -11.57
C ASP A 124 -9.70 12.62 -10.41
N PRO A 125 -10.87 12.33 -9.80
CA PRO A 125 -11.39 13.12 -8.69
C PRO A 125 -10.50 13.08 -7.45
N TYR A 126 -9.66 12.05 -7.28
CA TYR A 126 -8.81 11.90 -6.10
C TYR A 126 -7.63 12.88 -6.12
N THR A 127 -7.25 13.38 -7.30
CA THR A 127 -6.24 14.45 -7.43
C THR A 127 -6.85 15.85 -7.27
N ALA A 128 -8.17 15.98 -7.31
CA ALA A 128 -8.92 17.23 -7.25
C ALA A 128 -9.56 17.48 -5.87
N GLN A 129 -8.90 17.05 -4.79
CA GLN A 129 -9.45 17.12 -3.43
C GLN A 129 -9.10 18.43 -2.67
N GLY A 130 -8.49 19.40 -3.36
CA GLY A 130 -8.22 20.74 -2.84
C GLY A 130 -7.41 20.74 -1.55
N ASP A 131 -7.84 21.56 -0.58
CA ASP A 131 -7.14 21.78 0.70
C ASP A 131 -7.09 20.55 1.61
N LYS A 132 -7.81 19.46 1.27
CA LYS A 132 -7.66 18.18 1.97
C LYS A 132 -6.31 17.51 1.69
N LEU A 133 -5.70 17.80 0.53
CA LEU A 133 -4.41 17.23 0.15
C LEU A 133 -3.31 17.80 1.05
N LEU A 134 -2.37 16.95 1.47
CA LEU A 134 -1.18 17.40 2.17
C LEU A 134 -0.37 18.27 1.18
N PRO A 135 -0.06 19.54 1.52
CA PRO A 135 0.73 20.38 0.64
C PRO A 135 2.12 19.78 0.41
N SER A 136 2.72 20.00 -0.76
CA SER A 136 4.08 19.51 -1.04
C SER A 136 5.12 20.25 -0.18
N TYR A 137 5.98 19.48 0.49
CA TYR A 137 7.03 19.98 1.38
C TYR A 137 8.03 18.86 1.70
N ASN A 138 9.16 19.23 2.29
CA ASN A 138 10.10 18.30 2.89
C ASN A 138 9.86 18.24 4.40
N ALA A 139 9.43 17.07 4.90
CA ALA A 139 9.19 16.88 6.33
C ALA A 139 10.46 17.17 7.14
N PHE A 140 10.29 17.83 8.29
CA PHE A 140 11.35 18.23 9.22
C PHE A 140 12.32 19.31 8.71
N SER A 141 12.05 19.94 7.56
CA SER A 141 12.75 21.17 7.18
C SER A 141 12.56 22.24 8.25
N THR A 142 13.60 23.03 8.50
CA THR A 142 13.51 24.21 9.39
C THR A 142 12.74 25.33 8.68
N ASP A 143 12.00 26.12 9.46
CA ASP A 143 11.34 27.32 8.97
C ASP A 143 12.38 28.39 8.62
N GLY A 144 12.13 29.15 7.56
CA GLY A 144 13.01 30.25 7.17
C GLY A 144 12.56 30.97 5.92
N ASP A 145 13.08 32.19 5.77
CA ASP A 145 13.00 33.01 4.55
C ASP A 145 14.45 33.29 4.12
N VAL A 146 14.87 32.72 3.00
CA VAL A 146 16.25 32.71 2.54
C VAL A 146 16.29 33.11 1.07
N GLU A 147 17.08 34.14 0.76
CA GLU A 147 17.38 34.59 -0.61
C GLU A 147 18.88 34.44 -0.88
N ALA A 148 19.22 33.76 -1.98
CA ALA A 148 20.60 33.52 -2.39
C ALA A 148 20.68 33.15 -3.89
N GLU A 149 21.90 33.07 -4.42
CA GLU A 149 22.14 32.53 -5.76
C GLU A 149 21.88 31.02 -5.83
N LEU A 150 21.27 30.55 -6.93
CA LEU A 150 20.98 29.14 -7.15
C LEU A 150 22.22 28.40 -7.69
N VAL A 151 22.58 27.29 -7.04
CA VAL A 151 23.64 26.38 -7.49
C VAL A 151 23.06 24.98 -7.70
N PHE A 152 23.26 24.41 -8.89
CA PHE A 152 22.89 23.02 -9.19
C PHE A 152 24.01 22.06 -8.77
N VAL A 153 23.69 21.05 -7.95
CA VAL A 153 24.66 20.16 -7.30
C VAL A 153 24.48 18.66 -7.62
N ASN A 154 23.76 18.31 -8.68
CA ASN A 154 23.43 16.92 -9.03
C ASN A 154 22.73 16.14 -7.89
N TYR A 155 22.65 14.81 -8.03
CA TYR A 155 22.18 13.83 -7.04
C TYR A 155 23.32 12.93 -6.60
#